data_AF-X1ABZ1-F1
#
_entry.id   AF-X1ABZ1-F1
#
_cell.length_a   1.000
_cell.length_b   1.000
_cell.length_c   1.000
_cell.angle_alpha   90.00
_cell.angle_beta   90.00
_cell.angle_gamma   90.00
#
_symmetry.space_group_name_H-M   'P 1'
#
loop_
_entity.id
_entity.type
_entity.pdbx_description
1 polymer ?
#
loop_
_entity_poly.entity_id
_entity_poly.type
_entity_poly.pdbx_seq_one_letter_code
_entity_poly.pdbx_strand_id
1 'polypeptide(L)'
;MSIVKETLPDYLSLPSKIGEEISITGKWVPKEKGGLFRKSDDSKEMLKEWEDIHNNAKNHTGILSTEINHAIGEDAVLIHHVFQDATALVNYFSTTATEHMQALTKVAKPNLHIIRGRNIPDAAREAISAKNVSSTFGEYLFGYVKEDYKRPVPETAIMVTAKWTCLPDDTTHLDELKYWWQRVGT
;
A
#
# COMPACT_ATOMS: atom_id res chain seq x y z
N MET A 1 -29.62 3.60 22.26
CA MET A 1 -29.12 2.71 21.20
C MET A 1 -27.92 1.97 21.76
N SER A 2 -27.97 0.64 21.83
CA SER A 2 -26.85 -0.18 22.29
C SER A 2 -25.82 -0.26 21.16
N ILE A 3 -24.61 0.23 21.40
CA ILE A 3 -23.49 0.07 20.48
C ILE A 3 -23.11 -1.40 20.52
N VAL A 4 -23.43 -2.15 19.46
CA VAL A 4 -22.91 -3.50 19.29
C VAL A 4 -21.40 -3.37 19.15
N LYS A 5 -20.66 -3.77 20.18
CA LYS A 5 -19.21 -4.00 20.07
C LYS A 5 -19.04 -5.28 19.27
N GLU A 6 -19.05 -5.17 17.96
CA GLU A 6 -18.52 -6.25 17.12
C GLU A 6 -17.06 -6.48 17.52
N THR A 7 -16.76 -7.67 18.02
CA THR A 7 -15.39 -8.11 18.26
C THR A 7 -14.65 -8.14 16.94
N LEU A 8 -13.46 -7.52 16.92
CA LEU A 8 -12.59 -7.55 15.75
C LEU A 8 -12.33 -9.02 15.33
N PRO A 9 -12.25 -9.31 14.03
CA PRO A 9 -11.80 -10.61 13.54
C PRO A 9 -10.50 -11.05 14.23
N ASP A 10 -10.32 -12.35 14.49
CA ASP A 10 -9.22 -12.87 15.31
C ASP A 10 -7.83 -12.39 14.84
N TYR A 11 -7.62 -12.26 13.52
CA TYR A 11 -6.37 -11.77 12.93
C TYR A 11 -6.11 -10.26 13.17
N LEU A 12 -7.13 -9.49 13.55
CA LEU A 12 -7.06 -8.07 13.97
C LEU A 12 -7.18 -7.90 15.49
N SER A 13 -7.47 -8.98 16.23
CA SER A 13 -7.62 -8.97 17.69
C SER A 13 -6.27 -8.95 18.42
N LEU A 14 -5.20 -9.34 17.74
CA LEU A 14 -3.83 -9.21 18.21
C LEU A 14 -3.29 -7.83 17.82
N PRO A 15 -2.50 -7.17 18.68
CA PRO A 15 -1.79 -5.98 18.26
C PRO A 15 -0.90 -6.36 17.07
N SER A 16 -1.19 -5.84 15.86
CA SER A 16 -0.11 -5.63 14.90
C SER A 16 0.90 -4.78 15.66
N LYS A 17 2.12 -5.29 15.74
CA LYS A 17 3.24 -4.50 16.22
C LYS A 17 3.76 -3.81 14.97
N ILE A 18 4.29 -2.58 15.07
CA ILE A 18 5.22 -2.14 14.03
C ILE A 18 6.40 -3.11 14.22
N GLY A 19 6.43 -4.15 13.41
CA GLY A 19 7.42 -5.22 13.52
C GLY A 19 8.61 -4.89 12.64
N GLU A 20 9.20 -5.95 12.08
CA GLU A 20 10.09 -5.86 10.93
C GLU A 20 9.33 -5.59 9.62
N GLU A 21 8.02 -5.32 9.72
CA GLU A 21 7.11 -5.17 8.59
C GLU A 21 7.60 -4.10 7.61
N ILE A 22 7.43 -4.40 6.33
CA ILE A 22 7.73 -3.47 5.25
C ILE A 22 6.49 -3.35 4.38
N SER A 23 6.05 -2.12 4.14
CA SER A 23 5.03 -1.84 3.15
C SER A 23 5.63 -1.23 1.90
N ILE A 24 5.04 -1.58 0.77
CA ILE A 24 5.34 -0.97 -0.52
C ILE A 24 4.04 -0.54 -1.16
N THR A 25 4.03 0.70 -1.64
CA THR A 25 2.97 1.23 -2.50
C THR A 25 3.55 1.50 -3.87
N GLY A 26 3.14 0.71 -4.87
CA GLY A 26 3.52 0.90 -6.26
C GLY A 26 2.42 1.57 -7.07
N LYS A 27 2.75 2.67 -7.75
CA LYS A 27 1.87 3.28 -8.76
C LYS A 27 2.15 2.66 -10.11
N TRP A 28 1.11 2.16 -10.76
CA TRP A 28 1.16 1.57 -12.08
C TRP A 28 0.22 2.28 -13.04
N VAL A 29 0.69 2.50 -14.26
CA VAL A 29 -0.05 3.15 -15.33
C VAL A 29 -0.06 2.23 -16.55
N PRO A 30 -1.12 2.26 -17.38
CA PRO A 30 -1.13 1.51 -18.62
C PRO A 30 -0.04 2.04 -19.57
N LYS A 31 0.41 1.21 -20.51
CA LYS A 31 1.35 1.65 -21.54
C LYS A 31 0.71 2.67 -22.45
N GLU A 32 -0.48 2.34 -22.95
CA GLU A 32 -1.32 3.26 -23.71
C GLU A 32 -2.40 3.84 -22.80
N LYS A 33 -2.40 5.16 -22.65
CA LYS A 33 -3.42 5.85 -21.86
C LYS A 33 -4.75 5.84 -22.59
N GLY A 34 -5.84 5.66 -21.85
CA GLY A 34 -7.19 5.88 -22.37
C GLY A 34 -7.46 7.33 -22.80
N GLY A 35 -8.56 7.52 -23.52
CA GLY A 35 -9.10 8.85 -23.81
C GLY A 35 -9.81 9.47 -22.60
N LEU A 36 -10.21 10.74 -22.71
CA LEU A 36 -10.80 11.52 -21.62
C LEU A 36 -11.98 10.85 -20.91
N PHE A 37 -12.74 10.02 -21.63
CA PHE A 37 -13.96 9.35 -21.14
C PHE A 37 -13.90 7.81 -21.23
N ARG A 38 -12.80 7.22 -21.71
CA ARG A 38 -12.70 5.78 -21.96
C ARG A 38 -11.32 5.25 -21.59
N LYS A 39 -11.30 4.20 -20.77
CA LYS A 39 -10.11 3.40 -20.48
C LYS A 39 -9.60 2.72 -21.76
N SER A 40 -8.28 2.66 -21.93
CA SER A 40 -7.64 1.87 -22.99
C SER A 40 -7.81 0.37 -22.72
N ASP A 41 -7.53 -0.46 -23.71
CA ASP A 41 -7.51 -1.91 -23.50
C ASP A 41 -6.36 -2.31 -22.56
N ASP A 42 -5.20 -1.63 -22.66
CA ASP A 42 -4.10 -1.74 -21.70
C ASP A 42 -4.54 -1.44 -20.25
N SER A 43 -5.44 -0.47 -20.05
CA SER A 43 -5.94 -0.14 -18.70
C SER A 43 -6.78 -1.26 -18.10
N LYS A 44 -7.62 -1.90 -18.94
CA LYS A 44 -8.47 -3.01 -18.51
C LYS A 44 -7.64 -4.25 -18.23
N GLU A 45 -6.71 -4.57 -19.14
CA GLU A 45 -5.84 -5.73 -18.97
C GLU A 45 -4.87 -5.52 -17.80
N MET A 46 -4.34 -4.31 -17.60
CA MET A 46 -3.54 -3.99 -16.41
C MET A 46 -4.29 -4.29 -15.11
N LEU A 47 -5.57 -3.92 -15.01
CA LEU A 47 -6.36 -4.20 -13.81
C LEU A 47 -6.51 -5.70 -13.58
N LYS A 48 -6.80 -6.45 -14.63
CA LYS A 48 -6.94 -7.90 -14.59
C LYS A 48 -5.63 -8.60 -14.19
N GLU A 49 -4.50 -8.20 -14.78
CA GLU A 49 -3.18 -8.69 -14.39
C GLU A 49 -2.90 -8.40 -12.92
N TRP A 50 -3.29 -7.22 -12.41
CA TRP A 50 -3.15 -6.90 -10.99
C TRP A 50 -4.07 -7.71 -10.09
N GLU A 51 -5.29 -8.01 -10.52
CA GLU A 51 -6.20 -8.91 -9.79
C GLU A 51 -5.61 -10.32 -9.68
N ASP A 52 -5.02 -10.84 -10.76
CA ASP A 52 -4.35 -12.14 -10.78
C ASP A 52 -3.12 -12.16 -9.87
N ILE A 53 -2.27 -11.14 -9.94
CA ILE A 53 -1.13 -10.96 -9.02
C ILE A 53 -1.62 -10.92 -7.58
N HIS A 54 -2.67 -10.13 -7.31
CA HIS A 54 -3.21 -9.95 -5.97
C HIS A 54 -3.79 -11.26 -5.41
N ASN A 55 -4.45 -12.08 -6.23
CA ASN A 55 -4.92 -13.40 -5.83
C ASN A 55 -3.77 -14.35 -5.47
N ASN A 56 -2.67 -14.32 -6.21
CA ASN A 56 -1.49 -15.12 -5.86
C ASN A 56 -0.76 -14.54 -4.63
N ALA A 57 -0.67 -13.22 -4.51
CA ALA A 57 -0.03 -12.52 -3.40
C ALA A 57 -0.69 -12.83 -2.05
N LYS A 58 -2.02 -12.99 -2.01
CA LYS A 58 -2.74 -13.42 -0.79
C LYS A 58 -2.25 -14.74 -0.21
N ASN A 59 -1.71 -15.61 -1.06
CA ASN A 59 -1.20 -16.92 -0.67
C ASN A 59 0.33 -16.93 -0.51
N HIS A 60 1.00 -15.80 -0.72
CA HIS A 60 2.44 -15.68 -0.57
C HIS A 60 2.84 -15.67 0.91
N THR A 61 3.76 -16.54 1.30
CA THR A 61 4.25 -16.61 2.68
C THR A 61 4.84 -15.28 3.12
N GLY A 62 4.32 -14.72 4.22
CA GLY A 62 4.80 -13.45 4.77
C GLY A 62 4.20 -12.19 4.16
N ILE A 63 3.19 -12.30 3.26
CA ILE A 63 2.29 -11.18 2.98
C ILE A 63 1.23 -11.08 4.08
N LEU A 64 1.14 -9.91 4.71
CA LEU A 64 0.15 -9.60 5.74
C LEU A 64 -1.10 -8.92 5.17
N SER A 65 -0.90 -8.06 4.16
CA SER A 65 -1.98 -7.38 3.45
C SER A 65 -1.57 -7.12 2.01
N THR A 66 -2.56 -7.14 1.13
CA THR A 66 -2.43 -6.73 -0.26
C THR A 66 -3.70 -6.02 -0.66
N GLU A 67 -3.59 -4.92 -1.40
CA GLU A 67 -4.72 -4.08 -1.83
C GLU A 67 -4.47 -3.51 -3.23
N ILE A 68 -5.53 -3.40 -4.02
CA ILE A 68 -5.56 -2.66 -5.28
C ILE A 68 -6.43 -1.43 -5.06
N ASN A 69 -5.86 -0.25 -5.22
CA ASN A 69 -6.55 1.02 -5.05
C ASN A 69 -6.55 1.78 -6.38
N HIS A 70 -7.70 2.26 -6.83
CA HIS A 70 -7.77 3.12 -8.02
C HIS A 70 -7.33 4.55 -7.69
N ALA A 71 -6.44 5.11 -8.51
CA ALA A 71 -6.08 6.52 -8.41
C ALA A 71 -7.20 7.37 -9.03
N ILE A 72 -7.95 8.09 -8.19
CA ILE A 72 -9.08 8.91 -8.64
C ILE A 72 -8.57 10.02 -9.57
N GLY A 73 -9.24 10.19 -10.72
CA GLY A 73 -8.87 11.20 -11.72
C GLY A 73 -7.64 10.84 -12.57
N GLU A 74 -7.02 9.69 -12.31
CA GLU A 74 -5.88 9.20 -13.08
C GLU A 74 -6.20 7.85 -13.74
N ASP A 75 -5.47 7.56 -14.81
CA ASP A 75 -5.47 6.24 -15.43
C ASP A 75 -4.40 5.38 -14.78
N ALA A 76 -4.57 5.10 -13.48
CA ALA A 76 -3.56 4.43 -12.68
C ALA A 76 -4.17 3.60 -11.55
N VAL A 77 -3.41 2.59 -11.10
CA VAL A 77 -3.68 1.83 -9.88
C VAL A 77 -2.52 1.99 -8.91
N LEU A 78 -2.85 1.98 -7.62
CA LEU A 78 -1.95 1.96 -6.49
C LEU A 78 -2.04 0.58 -5.87
N ILE A 79 -0.94 -0.16 -5.94
CA ILE A 79 -0.83 -1.50 -5.37
C ILE A 79 -0.13 -1.36 -4.04
N HIS A 80 -0.82 -1.76 -2.97
CA HIS A 80 -0.26 -1.73 -1.64
C HIS A 80 -0.03 -3.15 -1.16
N HIS A 81 1.21 -3.49 -0.82
CA HIS A 81 1.54 -4.73 -0.14
C HIS A 81 2.17 -4.42 1.21
N VAL A 82 1.79 -5.19 2.22
CA VAL A 82 2.41 -5.20 3.54
C VAL A 82 3.01 -6.58 3.75
N PHE A 83 4.32 -6.62 3.97
CA PHE A 83 5.08 -7.83 4.26
C PHE A 83 5.41 -7.90 5.75
N GLN A 84 5.51 -9.13 6.25
CA GLN A 84 5.94 -9.42 7.61
C GLN A 84 7.34 -8.90 7.89
N ASP A 85 8.24 -8.99 6.91
CA ASP A 85 9.61 -8.51 6.98
C ASP A 85 10.26 -8.31 5.60
N ALA A 86 11.52 -7.87 5.61
CA ALA A 86 12.35 -7.71 4.41
C ALA A 86 12.58 -9.01 3.63
N THR A 87 12.66 -10.16 4.32
CA THR A 87 12.89 -11.46 3.68
C THR A 87 11.69 -11.84 2.84
N ALA A 88 10.47 -11.67 3.38
CA ALA A 88 9.23 -11.88 2.67
C ALA A 88 9.12 -10.96 1.44
N LEU A 89 9.48 -9.68 1.57
CA LEU A 89 9.50 -8.75 0.44
C LEU A 89 10.47 -9.20 -0.67
N VAL A 90 11.70 -9.59 -0.31
CA VAL A 90 12.69 -10.03 -1.30
C VAL A 90 12.23 -11.33 -1.97
N ASN A 91 11.65 -12.27 -1.22
CA ASN A 91 11.11 -13.51 -1.76
C ASN A 91 9.95 -13.26 -2.72
N TYR A 92 9.03 -12.36 -2.37
CA TYR A 92 7.95 -11.95 -3.26
C TYR A 92 8.47 -11.41 -4.60
N PHE A 93 9.52 -10.57 -4.53
CA PHE A 93 10.13 -10.00 -5.73
C PHE A 93 10.95 -10.98 -6.57
N SER A 94 11.34 -12.13 -6.05
CA SER A 94 12.03 -13.19 -6.79
C SER A 94 11.08 -14.27 -7.31
N THR A 95 9.87 -14.37 -6.74
CA THR A 95 8.86 -15.40 -7.09
C THR A 95 7.61 -14.77 -7.70
N THR A 96 6.55 -14.55 -6.91
CA THR A 96 5.22 -14.13 -7.37
C THR A 96 5.27 -12.90 -8.27
N ALA A 97 6.04 -11.87 -7.91
CA ALA A 97 6.15 -10.68 -8.75
C ALA A 97 6.88 -10.97 -10.06
N THR A 98 7.92 -11.82 -10.04
CA THR A 98 8.69 -12.19 -11.24
C THR A 98 7.87 -13.01 -12.22
N GLU A 99 7.08 -13.97 -11.73
CA GLU A 99 6.20 -14.82 -12.53
C GLU A 99 5.22 -13.99 -13.37
N HIS A 100 4.66 -12.93 -12.77
CA HIS A 100 3.68 -12.06 -13.43
C HIS A 100 4.29 -10.89 -14.19
N MET A 101 5.55 -10.54 -13.96
CA MET A 101 6.16 -9.32 -14.49
C MET A 101 6.12 -9.26 -16.02
N GLN A 102 6.31 -10.40 -16.69
CA GLN A 102 6.32 -10.43 -18.16
C GLN A 102 4.95 -10.09 -18.74
N ALA A 103 3.86 -10.58 -18.16
CA ALA A 103 2.51 -10.29 -18.62
C ALA A 103 2.14 -8.84 -18.28
N LEU A 104 2.33 -8.43 -17.02
CA LEU A 104 2.03 -7.08 -16.57
C LEU A 104 2.78 -6.01 -17.38
N THR A 105 4.08 -6.19 -17.65
CA THR A 105 4.87 -5.20 -18.40
C THR A 105 4.56 -5.16 -19.89
N LYS A 106 3.69 -6.05 -20.42
CA LYS A 106 3.15 -5.88 -21.77
C LYS A 106 2.15 -4.75 -21.84
N VAL A 107 1.34 -4.56 -20.80
CA VAL A 107 0.17 -3.66 -20.79
C VAL A 107 0.33 -2.48 -19.84
N ALA A 108 1.27 -2.55 -18.90
CA ALA A 108 1.50 -1.53 -17.90
C ALA A 108 2.98 -1.21 -17.72
N LYS A 109 3.26 -0.10 -17.05
CA LYS A 109 4.59 0.27 -16.58
C LYS A 109 4.52 0.81 -15.14
N PRO A 110 5.53 0.52 -14.31
CA PRO A 110 5.62 1.12 -13.00
C PRO A 110 5.97 2.61 -13.15
N ASN A 111 5.40 3.44 -12.28
CA ASN A 111 5.66 4.87 -12.27
C ASN A 111 6.44 5.30 -11.03
N LEU A 112 6.10 4.76 -9.85
CA LEU A 112 6.71 5.12 -8.58
C LEU A 112 6.53 3.97 -7.59
N HIS A 113 7.56 3.72 -6.78
CA HIS A 113 7.46 2.91 -5.57
C HIS A 113 7.72 3.77 -4.33
N ILE A 114 6.84 3.65 -3.33
CA ILE A 114 7.00 4.24 -2.01
C ILE A 114 7.12 3.09 -1.01
N ILE A 115 8.24 3.04 -0.30
CA ILE A 115 8.56 1.93 0.61
C ILE A 115 8.68 2.47 2.02
N ARG A 116 8.03 1.78 2.97
CA ARG A 116 8.05 2.14 4.38
C ARG A 116 8.37 0.94 5.25
N GLY A 117 9.22 1.13 6.25
CA GLY A 117 9.67 0.11 7.19
C GLY A 117 10.28 0.77 8.42
N ARG A 118 10.39 0.09 9.56
CA ARG A 118 11.17 0.62 10.70
C ARG A 118 12.65 0.63 10.35
N ASN A 119 13.12 -0.47 9.79
CA ASN A 119 14.47 -0.64 9.26
C ASN A 119 14.33 -1.31 7.89
N ILE A 120 14.87 -0.69 6.84
CA ILE A 120 14.82 -1.24 5.49
C ILE A 120 16.25 -1.66 5.12
N PRO A 121 16.58 -2.97 5.25
CA PRO A 121 17.94 -3.45 5.04
C PRO A 121 18.37 -3.35 3.58
N ASP A 122 19.68 -3.34 3.34
CA ASP A 122 20.27 -3.15 2.01
C ASP A 122 19.76 -4.17 0.99
N ALA A 123 19.62 -5.44 1.38
CA ALA A 123 19.07 -6.47 0.49
C ALA A 123 17.67 -6.12 -0.04
N ALA A 124 16.80 -5.52 0.78
CA ALA A 124 15.49 -5.06 0.33
C ALA A 124 15.61 -3.85 -0.61
N ARG A 125 16.49 -2.90 -0.27
CA ARG A 125 16.77 -1.72 -1.11
C ARG A 125 17.30 -2.11 -2.47
N GLU A 126 18.21 -3.08 -2.52
CA GLU A 126 18.76 -3.64 -3.76
C GLU A 126 17.69 -4.35 -4.57
N ALA A 127 16.88 -5.21 -3.96
CA ALA A 127 15.78 -5.91 -4.63
C ALA A 127 14.76 -4.94 -5.27
N ILE A 128 14.46 -3.83 -4.59
CA ILE A 128 13.60 -2.76 -5.10
C ILE A 128 14.28 -1.98 -6.22
N SER A 129 15.54 -1.59 -6.02
CA SER A 129 16.30 -0.79 -7.00
C SER A 129 16.53 -1.55 -8.30
N ALA A 130 16.71 -2.88 -8.23
CA ALA A 130 16.83 -3.77 -9.39
C ALA A 130 15.59 -3.75 -10.30
N LYS A 131 14.43 -3.25 -9.82
CA LYS A 131 13.24 -3.08 -10.65
C LYS A 131 13.31 -1.85 -11.56
N ASN A 132 14.35 -1.02 -11.44
CA ASN A 132 14.57 0.19 -12.25
C ASN A 132 13.37 1.16 -12.24
N VAL A 133 12.72 1.30 -11.07
CA VAL A 133 11.60 2.21 -10.84
C VAL A 133 12.04 3.30 -9.88
N SER A 134 11.60 4.55 -10.12
CA SER A 134 11.77 5.63 -9.15
C SER A 134 11.20 5.17 -7.79
N SER A 135 12.07 5.16 -6.78
CA SER A 135 11.77 4.56 -5.48
C SER A 135 12.12 5.53 -4.37
N THR A 136 11.20 5.69 -3.42
CA THR A 136 11.42 6.51 -2.21
C THR A 136 11.29 5.63 -0.97
N PHE A 137 12.28 5.70 -0.09
CA PHE A 137 12.32 4.95 1.16
C PHE A 137 12.03 5.90 2.32
N GLY A 138 11.10 5.53 3.20
CA GLY A 138 10.80 6.28 4.41
C GLY A 138 10.75 5.37 5.62
N GLU A 139 11.21 5.86 6.76
CA GLU A 139 11.02 5.14 8.03
C GLU A 139 9.59 5.31 8.54
N TYR A 140 9.07 4.31 9.26
CA TYR A 140 7.86 4.47 10.07
C TYR A 140 8.16 5.40 11.26
N LEU A 141 8.17 6.70 11.00
CA LEU A 141 8.48 7.69 12.02
C LEU A 141 7.25 8.06 12.88
N PHE A 142 6.03 7.84 12.35
CA PHE A 142 4.79 8.38 12.91
C PHE A 142 3.62 7.40 12.84
N GLY A 143 2.77 7.45 13.86
CA GLY A 143 1.44 6.85 13.93
C GLY A 143 0.66 7.55 15.05
N TYR A 144 -0.56 7.10 15.32
CA TYR A 144 -1.43 7.69 16.35
C TYR A 144 -1.97 6.57 17.23
N VAL A 145 -1.97 6.78 18.55
CA VAL A 145 -2.66 5.88 19.48
C VAL A 145 -4.07 6.41 19.64
N LYS A 146 -5.08 5.57 19.38
CA LYS A 146 -6.47 5.97 19.60
C LYS A 146 -6.63 6.47 21.04
N GLU A 147 -7.17 7.69 21.19
CA GLU A 147 -7.35 8.40 22.47
C GLU A 147 -6.06 8.91 23.15
N ASP A 148 -4.89 8.81 22.50
CA ASP A 148 -3.62 9.38 22.96
C ASP A 148 -2.79 9.94 21.78
N TYR A 149 -2.68 11.27 21.71
CA TYR A 149 -1.99 12.00 20.63
C TYR A 149 -0.45 11.96 20.73
N LYS A 150 0.10 11.16 21.64
CA LYS A 150 1.55 10.92 21.71
C LYS A 150 2.03 10.04 20.56
N ARG A 151 3.33 10.09 20.30
CA ARG A 151 4.00 9.17 19.40
C ARG A 151 3.74 7.73 19.87
N PRO A 152 3.24 6.83 19.01
CA PRO A 152 2.91 5.48 19.41
C PRO A 152 4.18 4.73 19.79
N VAL A 153 4.04 3.90 20.83
CA VAL A 153 5.05 2.92 21.22
C VAL A 153 5.14 1.89 20.10
N PRO A 154 6.27 1.82 19.36
CA PRO A 154 6.36 1.01 18.15
C PRO A 154 6.10 -0.49 18.40
N GLU A 155 6.37 -0.98 19.61
CA GLU A 155 6.19 -2.38 20.02
C GLU A 155 4.72 -2.80 20.17
N THR A 156 3.79 -1.83 20.22
CA THR A 156 2.34 -2.07 20.40
C THR A 156 1.50 -1.42 19.30
N ALA A 157 2.14 -0.83 18.29
CA ALA A 157 1.48 -0.01 17.29
C ALA A 157 0.92 -0.84 16.13
N ILE A 158 -0.39 -0.75 15.89
CA ILE A 158 -1.07 -1.44 14.79
C ILE A 158 -0.99 -0.59 13.52
N MET A 159 -0.57 -1.18 12.40
CA MET A 159 -0.62 -0.52 11.10
C MET A 159 -2.05 -0.50 10.57
N VAL A 160 -2.55 0.70 10.27
CA VAL A 160 -3.81 0.87 9.55
C VAL A 160 -3.59 1.79 8.36
N THR A 161 -4.05 1.35 7.18
CA THR A 161 -4.15 2.20 6.00
C THR A 161 -5.49 2.90 6.06
N ALA A 162 -5.49 4.22 6.25
CA ALA A 162 -6.74 4.99 6.29
C ALA A 162 -7.01 5.62 4.92
N LYS A 163 -8.15 5.27 4.32
CA LYS A 163 -8.72 5.97 3.17
C LYS A 163 -9.87 6.84 3.68
N TRP A 164 -9.71 8.16 3.56
CA TRP A 164 -10.77 9.11 3.88
C TRP A 164 -11.43 9.57 2.60
N THR A 165 -12.74 9.42 2.53
CA THR A 165 -13.58 9.96 1.46
C THR A 165 -14.50 10.99 2.07
N CYS A 166 -14.40 12.23 1.59
CA CYS A 166 -15.39 13.26 1.87
C CYS A 166 -16.63 13.02 0.98
N LEU A 167 -17.77 13.60 1.37
CA LEU A 167 -18.93 13.63 0.47
C LEU A 167 -18.53 14.40 -0.81
N PRO A 168 -19.12 14.05 -1.98
CA PRO A 168 -18.68 14.56 -3.29
C PRO A 168 -18.56 16.08 -3.41
N ASP A 169 -19.27 16.83 -2.58
CA ASP A 169 -19.29 18.31 -2.58
C ASP A 169 -18.92 18.93 -1.23
N ASP A 170 -18.46 18.12 -0.27
CA ASP A 170 -18.10 18.59 1.07
C ASP A 170 -16.58 18.56 1.25
N THR A 171 -15.92 19.61 0.78
CA THR A 171 -14.48 19.81 0.97
C THR A 171 -14.15 20.43 2.33
N THR A 172 -15.15 20.76 3.16
CA THR A 172 -14.96 21.51 4.41
C THR A 172 -14.11 20.73 5.41
N HIS A 173 -14.19 19.41 5.37
CA HIS A 173 -13.39 18.52 6.21
C HIS A 173 -12.00 18.23 5.64
N LEU A 174 -11.69 18.57 4.38
CA LEU A 174 -10.36 18.32 3.81
C LEU A 174 -9.28 19.15 4.50
N ASP A 175 -9.57 20.41 4.83
CA ASP A 175 -8.60 21.26 5.50
C ASP A 175 -8.45 20.90 6.99
N GLU A 176 -9.52 20.44 7.64
CA GLU A 176 -9.47 19.85 8.98
C GLU A 176 -8.67 18.53 9.00
N LEU A 177 -8.87 17.66 8.01
CA LEU A 177 -8.12 16.41 7.86
C LEU A 177 -6.64 16.68 7.57
N LYS A 178 -6.32 17.63 6.68
CA LYS A 178 -4.94 18.10 6.44
C LYS A 178 -4.35 18.70 7.71
N TYR A 179 -5.11 19.51 8.45
CA TYR A 179 -4.72 20.12 9.71
C TYR A 179 -4.36 19.06 10.75
N TRP A 180 -5.20 18.04 10.94
CA TRP A 180 -4.91 16.96 11.88
C TRP A 180 -3.71 16.14 11.44
N TRP A 181 -3.64 15.81 10.14
CA TRP A 181 -2.50 15.09 9.55
C TRP A 181 -1.17 15.81 9.72
N GLN A 182 -1.15 17.13 9.51
CA GLN A 182 0.04 17.98 9.64
C GLN A 182 0.45 18.22 11.11
N ARG A 183 -0.50 18.14 12.05
CA ARG A 183 -0.26 18.30 13.50
C ARG A 183 0.04 17.00 14.23
N VAL A 184 0.01 15.86 13.54
CA VAL A 184 0.68 14.63 14.01
C VAL A 184 2.19 14.86 13.91
N GLY A 185 2.75 15.68 14.81
CA GLY A 185 4.16 16.07 14.77
C GLY A 185 4.52 17.43 15.39
N THR A 186 3.60 18.17 16.02
CA THR A 186 3.91 19.32 16.89
C THR A 186 3.55 19.05 18.33
#